data_AF-A0A7D3W0X2-F1
#
_entry.id   AF-A0A7D3W0X2-F1
#
_cell.length_a   1.000
_cell.length_b   1.000
_cell.length_c   1.000
_cell.angle_alpha   90.00
_cell.angle_beta   90.00
_cell.angle_gamma   90.00
#
_symmetry.space_group_name_H-M   'P 1'
#
loop_
_entity.id
_entity.type
_entity.pdbx_description
1 polymer ?
#
loop_
_entity_poly.entity_id
_entity_poly.type
_entity_poly.pdbx_seq_one_letter_code
_entity_poly.pdbx_strand_id
1 'polypeptide(L)'
;MTVLYRISIEDKTDATVRGRFYMINPDAGILPEADDESILLQIMLDAWERMRDGMFDVRDDLTADRLPIPFEEAAAIADGHVLRDAFAKELDDDAEVDTEPELDYYDRFDEIIESSGWSAQRNRPAFWEADGFWDTATDDDFPEDANSYPYVEFTFTAADAQYVAHLVPGTHWATAQYLD
;
A
#
# COMPACT_ATOMS: atom_id res chain seq x y z
N MET A 1 11.01 10.51 -7.50
CA MET A 1 10.86 9.05 -7.45
C MET A 1 9.75 8.70 -8.41
N THR A 2 9.98 7.76 -9.33
CA THR A 2 8.94 7.32 -10.28
C THR A 2 7.95 6.45 -9.53
N VAL A 3 6.64 6.72 -9.67
CA VAL A 3 5.61 5.87 -9.07
C VAL A 3 5.63 4.51 -9.75
N LEU A 4 5.68 3.43 -8.96
CA LEU A 4 5.79 2.05 -9.47
C LEU A 4 4.50 1.25 -9.28
N TYR A 5 3.84 1.48 -8.14
CA TYR A 5 2.72 0.69 -7.68
C TYR A 5 1.55 1.54 -7.24
N ARG A 6 0.37 0.95 -7.28
CA ARG A 6 -0.84 1.50 -6.65
C ARG A 6 -1.43 0.45 -5.73
N ILE A 7 -1.85 0.86 -4.54
CA ILE A 7 -2.60 0.03 -3.60
C ILE A 7 -4.02 0.56 -3.49
N SER A 8 -4.99 -0.34 -3.36
CA SER A 8 -6.36 0.01 -2.98
C SER A 8 -6.87 -0.90 -1.87
N ILE A 9 -7.58 -0.31 -0.91
CA ILE A 9 -8.35 -1.02 0.10
C ILE A 9 -9.78 -1.16 -0.44
N GLU A 10 -10.15 -2.39 -0.78
CA GLU A 10 -11.45 -2.68 -1.40
C GLU A 10 -12.53 -2.88 -0.35
N ASP A 11 -12.20 -3.57 0.74
CA ASP A 11 -13.14 -3.94 1.78
C ASP A 11 -12.44 -4.12 3.14
N LYS A 12 -13.18 -3.86 4.21
CA LYS A 12 -12.77 -4.14 5.59
C LYS A 12 -13.97 -4.61 6.39
N THR A 13 -13.88 -5.81 6.92
CA THR A 13 -14.85 -6.36 7.87
C THR A 13 -14.11 -6.66 9.17
N ASP A 14 -14.36 -5.84 10.19
CA ASP A 14 -13.69 -5.95 11.50
C ASP A 14 -12.15 -5.91 11.36
N ALA A 15 -11.46 -6.97 11.75
CA ALA A 15 -10.00 -7.10 11.63
C ALA A 15 -9.52 -7.62 10.26
N THR A 16 -10.42 -8.01 9.36
CA THR A 16 -10.08 -8.54 8.04
C THR A 16 -10.12 -7.45 6.97
N VAL A 17 -9.02 -7.29 6.26
CA VAL A 17 -8.85 -6.31 5.17
C VAL A 17 -8.65 -7.03 3.85
N ARG A 18 -9.26 -6.50 2.79
CA ARG A 18 -9.07 -6.95 1.41
C ARG A 18 -8.66 -5.76 0.55
N GLY A 19 -7.68 -5.98 -0.30
CA GLY A 19 -7.18 -4.94 -1.18
C GLY A 19 -6.56 -5.48 -2.45
N ARG A 20 -6.05 -4.56 -3.26
CA ARG A 20 -5.33 -4.86 -4.49
C ARG A 20 -4.03 -4.10 -4.55
N PHE A 21 -3.05 -4.75 -5.14
CA PHE A 21 -1.73 -4.20 -5.39
C PHE A 21 -1.48 -4.26 -6.90
N TYR A 22 -1.45 -3.10 -7.53
CA TYR A 22 -1.30 -2.93 -8.97
C TYR A 22 0.12 -2.51 -9.32
N MET A 23 0.67 -3.12 -10.35
CA MET A 23 1.89 -2.66 -11.00
C MET A 23 1.48 -1.65 -12.08
N ILE A 24 1.76 -0.37 -11.84
CA ILE A 24 1.35 0.72 -12.73
C ILE A 24 2.49 1.26 -13.60
N ASN A 25 3.71 0.84 -13.31
CA ASN A 25 4.89 1.16 -14.09
C ASN A 25 5.62 -0.11 -14.52
N PRO A 26 6.07 -0.24 -15.78
CA PRO A 26 6.93 -1.34 -16.20
C PRO A 26 8.23 -1.46 -15.39
N ASP A 27 8.76 -0.36 -14.88
CA ASP A 27 10.01 -0.31 -14.11
C ASP A 27 9.91 -1.06 -12.77
N ALA A 28 8.69 -1.32 -12.29
CA ALA A 28 8.43 -2.19 -11.16
C ALA A 28 8.93 -3.63 -11.40
N GLY A 29 8.82 -4.15 -12.63
CA GLY A 29 9.27 -5.51 -13.00
C GLY A 29 8.46 -6.67 -12.40
N ILE A 30 8.21 -6.68 -11.09
CA ILE A 30 7.51 -7.76 -10.37
C ILE A 30 6.39 -7.23 -9.47
N LEU A 31 5.37 -8.07 -9.28
CA LEU A 31 4.36 -7.89 -8.24
C LEU A 31 4.82 -8.64 -6.99
N PRO A 32 4.35 -8.25 -5.79
CA PRO A 32 4.58 -8.98 -4.55
C PRO A 32 4.32 -10.47 -4.73
N GLU A 33 5.27 -11.29 -4.27
CA GLU A 33 5.09 -12.74 -4.16
C GLU A 33 4.48 -13.08 -2.79
N ALA A 34 3.89 -14.27 -2.67
CA ALA A 34 3.09 -14.62 -1.49
C ALA A 34 3.91 -14.77 -0.20
N ASP A 35 5.24 -14.86 -0.31
CA ASP A 35 6.21 -14.96 0.77
C ASP A 35 6.73 -13.59 1.27
N ASP A 36 6.41 -12.49 0.59
CA ASP A 36 6.74 -11.15 1.07
C ASP A 36 5.62 -10.60 1.96
N GLU A 37 5.55 -11.18 3.16
CA GLU A 37 4.55 -10.85 4.18
C GLU A 37 4.74 -9.44 4.76
N SER A 38 5.98 -8.94 4.76
CA SER A 38 6.35 -7.61 5.28
C SER A 38 5.61 -6.47 4.58
N ILE A 39 5.23 -6.68 3.32
CA ILE A 39 4.46 -5.72 2.51
C ILE A 39 3.13 -5.35 3.17
N LEU A 40 2.49 -6.27 3.91
CA LEU A 40 1.23 -5.96 4.60
C LEU A 40 1.43 -4.94 5.72
N LEU A 41 2.54 -5.05 6.45
CA LEU A 41 2.91 -4.08 7.49
C LEU A 41 3.29 -2.73 6.87
N GLN A 42 4.00 -2.73 5.75
CA GLN A 42 4.30 -1.51 5.00
C GLN A 42 3.01 -0.85 4.47
N ILE A 43 2.05 -1.62 3.94
CA ILE A 43 0.72 -1.11 3.53
C ILE A 43 0.01 -0.43 4.71
N MET A 44 0.08 -1.02 5.91
CA MET A 44 -0.47 -0.42 7.12
C MET A 44 0.25 0.89 7.48
N LEU A 45 1.57 0.92 7.45
CA LEU A 45 2.38 2.11 7.73
C LEU A 45 2.07 3.25 6.74
N ASP A 46 2.11 2.93 5.45
CA ASP A 46 1.84 3.85 4.33
C ASP A 46 0.46 4.51 4.44
N ALA A 47 -0.56 3.72 4.75
CA ALA A 47 -1.92 4.22 4.90
C ALA A 47 -2.03 5.15 6.12
N TRP A 48 -1.35 4.84 7.21
CA TRP A 48 -1.37 5.66 8.42
C TRP A 48 -0.67 7.00 8.21
N GLU A 49 0.51 7.00 7.60
CA GLU A 49 1.26 8.21 7.26
C GLU A 49 0.39 9.16 6.41
N ARG A 50 -0.26 8.61 5.37
CA ARG A 50 -1.13 9.38 4.47
C ARG A 50 -2.35 9.95 5.19
N MET A 51 -2.93 9.22 6.14
CA MET A 51 -4.03 9.73 6.97
C MET A 51 -3.58 10.84 7.91
N ARG A 52 -2.36 10.75 8.45
CA ARG A 52 -1.77 11.76 9.35
C ARG A 52 -1.47 13.07 8.64
N ASP A 53 -0.79 12.99 7.49
CA ASP A 53 -0.21 14.17 6.85
C ASP A 53 -1.09 14.77 5.75
N GLY A 54 -2.05 14.00 5.23
CA GLY A 54 -2.99 14.45 4.20
C GLY A 54 -2.33 14.75 2.86
N MET A 55 -1.02 14.54 2.75
CA MET A 55 -0.27 14.64 1.52
C MET A 55 -0.25 13.29 0.83
N PHE A 56 -0.87 13.27 -0.33
CA PHE A 56 -0.70 12.28 -1.36
C PHE A 56 0.29 12.89 -2.35
N ASP A 57 1.55 12.45 -2.36
CA ASP A 57 2.56 12.97 -3.28
C ASP A 57 2.28 12.45 -4.70
N VAL A 58 1.29 13.05 -5.37
CA VAL A 58 0.93 12.73 -6.75
C VAL A 58 1.93 13.42 -7.65
N ARG A 59 3.07 12.76 -7.91
CA ARG A 59 3.91 13.09 -9.05
C ARG A 59 3.44 12.23 -10.23
N ASP A 60 2.90 12.92 -11.23
CA ASP A 60 2.45 12.45 -12.54
C ASP A 60 1.09 11.74 -12.55
N ASP A 61 0.07 12.51 -12.97
CA ASP A 61 -1.07 12.21 -13.86
C ASP A 61 -1.93 10.94 -13.68
N LEU A 62 -1.62 10.07 -12.72
CA LEU A 62 -2.51 9.02 -12.24
C LEU A 62 -3.42 9.66 -11.20
N THR A 63 -4.67 9.89 -11.60
CA THR A 63 -5.72 10.57 -10.82
C THR A 63 -5.66 10.22 -9.32
N ALA A 64 -5.14 11.20 -8.58
CA ALA A 64 -5.13 11.41 -7.13
C ALA A 64 -5.44 10.19 -6.26
N ASP A 65 -4.47 9.81 -5.43
CA ASP A 65 -4.74 9.07 -4.22
C ASP A 65 -5.99 9.64 -3.53
N ARG A 66 -6.83 8.75 -3.01
CA ARG A 66 -8.15 9.10 -2.52
C ARG A 66 -8.31 8.61 -1.10
N LEU A 67 -8.71 9.53 -0.23
CA LEU A 67 -9.40 9.18 1.00
C LEU A 67 -10.91 9.25 0.77
N PRO A 68 -11.65 8.21 1.16
CA PRO A 68 -13.11 8.22 1.10
C PRO A 68 -13.73 9.08 2.23
N ILE A 69 -12.91 9.66 3.10
CA ILE A 69 -13.29 10.46 4.26
C ILE A 69 -12.56 11.82 4.27
N PRO A 70 -13.13 12.84 4.94
CA PRO A 70 -12.45 14.13 5.11
C PRO A 70 -11.12 13.99 5.84
N PHE A 71 -10.15 14.84 5.51
CA PHE A 71 -8.82 14.82 6.13
C PHE A 71 -8.87 14.96 7.66
N GLU A 72 -9.71 15.84 8.21
CA GLU A 72 -9.84 16.00 9.67
C GLU A 72 -10.26 14.70 10.36
N GLU A 73 -11.14 13.93 9.72
CA GLU A 73 -11.56 12.61 10.22
C GLU A 73 -10.41 11.59 10.09
N ALA A 74 -9.71 11.57 8.96
CA ALA A 74 -8.55 10.69 8.76
C ALA A 74 -7.43 10.96 9.78
N ALA A 75 -7.11 12.24 10.01
CA ALA A 75 -6.09 12.66 10.97
C ALA A 75 -6.49 12.27 12.41
N ALA A 76 -7.77 12.38 12.77
CA ALA A 76 -8.26 11.93 14.08
C ALA A 76 -8.15 10.41 14.25
N ILE A 77 -8.42 9.62 13.20
CA ILE A 77 -8.22 8.16 13.20
C ILE A 77 -6.73 7.83 13.35
N ALA A 78 -5.86 8.52 12.61
CA ALA A 78 -4.42 8.31 12.68
C ALA A 78 -3.85 8.65 14.08
N ASP A 79 -4.28 9.76 14.69
CA ASP A 79 -3.82 10.15 16.04
C ASP A 79 -4.32 9.21 17.15
N GLY A 80 -5.50 8.63 16.96
CA GLY A 80 -6.06 7.62 17.87
C GLY A 80 -5.57 6.19 17.65
N HIS A 81 -4.67 5.95 16.68
CA HIS A 81 -4.27 4.60 16.29
C HIS A 81 -3.41 3.91 17.36
N VAL A 82 -3.64 2.62 17.60
CA VAL A 82 -2.95 1.90 18.69
C VAL A 82 -1.47 1.64 18.38
N LEU A 83 -1.12 1.57 17.10
CA LEU A 83 0.26 1.42 16.61
C LEU A 83 0.90 2.76 16.25
N ARG A 84 0.27 3.91 16.56
CA ARG A 84 0.75 5.24 16.17
C ARG A 84 2.21 5.48 16.54
N ASP A 85 2.59 5.13 17.76
CA ASP A 85 3.94 5.39 18.26
C ASP A 85 4.97 4.47 17.57
N ALA A 86 4.58 3.23 17.24
CA ALA A 86 5.42 2.32 16.45
C ALA A 86 5.59 2.85 15.02
N PHE A 87 4.50 3.24 14.35
CA PHE A 87 4.56 3.84 13.02
C PHE A 87 5.38 5.13 12.98
N ALA A 88 5.22 6.00 13.98
CA ALA A 88 5.99 7.24 14.07
C ALA A 88 7.50 6.98 14.19
N LYS A 89 7.89 5.93 14.93
CA LYS A 89 9.28 5.50 15.07
C LYS A 89 9.87 5.00 13.75
N GLU A 90 9.11 4.21 12.98
CA GLU A 90 9.57 3.72 11.67
C GLU A 90 9.75 4.83 10.62
N LEU A 91 8.98 5.93 10.73
CA LEU A 91 9.11 7.08 9.83
C LEU A 91 10.11 8.14 10.30
N ASP A 92 10.68 8.00 11.51
CA ASP A 92 11.64 8.96 12.03
C ASP A 92 13.05 8.62 11.54
N ASP A 93 13.41 9.17 10.38
CA ASP A 93 14.74 9.04 9.76
C ASP A 93 15.89 9.55 10.66
N ASP A 94 15.59 10.38 11.68
CA ASP A 94 16.56 11.02 12.59
C ASP A 94 16.59 10.37 13.99
N ALA A 95 15.84 9.29 14.24
CA ALA A 95 15.85 8.61 15.53
C ALA A 95 17.23 7.99 15.80
N GLU A 96 18.02 8.62 16.67
CA GLU A 96 19.26 8.01 17.17
C GLU A 96 18.93 6.63 17.77
N VAL A 97 19.60 5.59 17.26
CA VAL A 97 19.48 4.18 17.63
C VAL A 97 20.00 3.93 19.05
N ASP A 98 19.44 4.63 20.04
CA ASP A 98 19.91 4.61 21.44
C ASP A 98 18.76 4.37 22.44
N THR A 99 17.62 3.88 21.95
CA THR A 99 16.52 3.36 22.78
C THR A 99 16.60 1.83 22.82
N GLU A 100 16.24 1.23 23.96
CA GLU A 100 16.27 -0.23 24.22
C GLU A 100 15.71 -1.07 23.05
N PRO A 101 16.08 -2.37 22.91
CA PRO A 101 15.61 -3.22 21.82
C PRO A 101 14.12 -3.56 21.99
N GLU A 102 13.25 -2.57 21.82
CA GLU A 102 11.90 -2.81 21.36
C GLU A 102 12.01 -3.47 19.99
N LEU A 103 11.25 -4.54 19.79
CA LEU A 103 11.17 -5.21 18.50
C LEU A 103 10.85 -4.18 17.42
N ASP A 104 11.60 -4.24 16.32
CA ASP A 104 11.31 -3.53 15.08
C ASP A 104 9.82 -3.76 14.73
N TYR A 105 9.13 -2.74 14.23
CA TYR A 105 7.75 -2.91 13.80
C TYR A 105 7.57 -4.11 12.85
N TYR A 106 8.55 -4.36 11.97
CA TYR A 106 8.53 -5.50 11.05
C TYR A 106 8.73 -6.85 11.74
N ASP A 107 9.43 -6.88 12.88
CA ASP A 107 9.57 -8.10 13.71
C ASP A 107 8.27 -8.49 14.42
N ARG A 108 7.28 -7.58 14.46
CA ARG A 108 5.98 -7.81 15.10
C ARG A 108 4.93 -8.38 14.14
N PHE A 109 5.33 -8.88 12.96
CA PHE A 109 4.41 -9.43 11.97
C PHE A 109 3.45 -10.47 12.58
N ASP A 110 3.97 -11.51 13.22
CA ASP A 110 3.16 -12.60 13.81
C ASP A 110 2.29 -12.14 15.00
N GLU A 111 2.62 -10.99 15.61
CA GLU A 111 1.80 -10.39 16.66
C GLU A 111 0.60 -9.64 16.07
N ILE A 112 0.80 -8.98 14.93
CA ILE A 112 -0.15 -8.06 14.33
C ILE A 112 -1.05 -8.77 13.32
N ILE A 113 -0.51 -9.69 12.53
CA ILE A 113 -1.18 -10.39 11.43
C ILE A 113 -1.38 -11.85 11.83
N GLU A 114 -2.65 -12.26 11.99
CA GLU A 114 -3.00 -13.65 12.31
C GLU A 114 -2.97 -14.55 11.06
N SER A 115 -3.36 -13.99 9.91
CA SER A 115 -3.32 -14.71 8.63
C SER A 115 -3.27 -13.76 7.45
N SER A 116 -2.65 -14.22 6.37
CA SER A 116 -2.51 -13.50 5.10
C SER A 116 -2.78 -14.44 3.92
N GLY A 117 -3.08 -13.86 2.76
CA GLY A 117 -3.25 -14.60 1.53
C GLY A 117 -3.26 -13.71 0.31
N TRP A 118 -2.69 -14.22 -0.78
CA TRP A 118 -2.54 -13.52 -2.05
C TRP A 118 -3.22 -14.31 -3.18
N SER A 119 -3.84 -13.61 -4.12
CA SER A 119 -4.35 -14.24 -5.34
C SER A 119 -3.22 -14.53 -6.33
N ALA A 120 -3.51 -15.37 -7.33
CA ALA A 120 -2.69 -15.39 -8.54
C ALA A 120 -2.69 -14.00 -9.20
N GLN A 121 -1.60 -13.67 -9.90
CA GLN A 121 -1.50 -12.45 -10.70
C GLN A 121 -2.59 -12.43 -11.77
N ARG A 122 -3.20 -11.26 -11.97
CA ARG A 122 -4.20 -11.00 -13.01
C ARG A 122 -3.64 -10.04 -14.05
N ASN A 123 -4.25 -10.04 -15.24
CA ASN A 123 -3.88 -9.20 -16.39
C ASN A 123 -2.41 -9.33 -16.82
N ARG A 124 -1.91 -10.58 -16.90
CA ARG A 124 -0.63 -10.92 -17.52
C ARG A 124 -0.87 -11.59 -18.90
N PRO A 125 0.00 -11.37 -19.91
CA PRO A 125 1.10 -10.39 -19.91
C PRO A 125 0.58 -8.96 -19.78
N ALA A 126 1.40 -8.06 -19.24
CA ALA A 126 1.03 -6.65 -19.13
C ALA A 126 0.81 -6.06 -20.53
N PHE A 127 -0.05 -5.04 -20.67
CA PHE A 127 -0.32 -4.45 -21.99
C PHE A 127 0.95 -3.89 -22.66
N TRP A 128 1.89 -3.38 -21.87
CA TRP A 128 3.19 -2.89 -22.34
C TRP A 128 4.20 -3.98 -22.72
N GLU A 129 3.89 -5.25 -22.45
CA GLU A 129 4.69 -6.41 -22.92
C GLU A 129 4.30 -6.83 -24.35
N ALA A 130 3.32 -6.16 -24.97
CA ALA A 130 2.97 -6.40 -26.37
C ALA A 130 4.11 -5.98 -27.32
N ASP A 131 4.33 -6.79 -28.36
CA ASP A 131 5.39 -6.54 -29.34
C ASP A 131 5.22 -5.18 -30.04
N GLY A 132 6.28 -4.39 -30.07
CA GLY A 132 6.29 -3.04 -30.62
C GLY A 132 5.54 -1.97 -29.82
N PHE A 133 5.02 -2.28 -28.62
CA PHE A 133 4.30 -1.30 -27.79
C PHE A 133 5.13 -0.03 -27.56
N TRP A 134 6.36 -0.20 -27.08
CA TRP A 134 7.27 0.92 -26.78
C TRP A 134 7.75 1.71 -27.99
N ASP A 135 7.65 1.15 -29.20
CA ASP A 135 8.08 1.83 -30.42
C ASP A 135 7.09 2.93 -30.84
N THR A 136 5.83 2.84 -30.40
CA THR A 136 4.76 3.77 -30.78
C THR A 136 3.93 4.30 -29.60
N ALA A 137 4.23 3.88 -28.37
CA ALA A 137 3.44 4.25 -27.19
C ALA A 137 3.37 5.77 -26.99
N THR A 138 2.16 6.22 -26.71
CA THR A 138 1.80 7.56 -26.28
C THR A 138 1.07 7.48 -24.93
N ASP A 139 0.89 8.62 -24.25
CA ASP A 139 0.18 8.64 -22.96
C ASP A 139 -1.26 8.09 -23.09
N ASP A 140 -1.89 8.23 -24.26
CA ASP A 140 -3.23 7.72 -24.56
C ASP A 140 -3.30 6.17 -24.64
N ASP A 141 -2.16 5.49 -24.76
CA ASP A 141 -2.08 4.02 -24.78
C ASP A 141 -2.08 3.40 -23.38
N PHE A 142 -1.94 4.22 -22.33
CA PHE A 142 -2.03 3.77 -20.94
C PHE A 142 -3.49 3.70 -20.50
N PRO A 143 -3.93 2.58 -19.89
CA PRO A 143 -5.31 2.44 -19.45
C PRO A 143 -5.68 3.46 -18.39
N GLU A 144 -6.85 4.10 -18.54
CA GLU A 144 -7.44 4.92 -17.47
C GLU A 144 -7.94 4.05 -16.30
N ASP A 145 -8.36 2.81 -16.58
CA ASP A 145 -8.84 1.87 -15.56
C ASP A 145 -7.67 1.10 -14.95
N ALA A 146 -7.44 1.30 -13.65
CA ALA A 146 -6.46 0.56 -12.86
C ALA A 146 -6.60 -0.96 -12.99
N ASN A 147 -7.82 -1.47 -13.21
CA ASN A 147 -8.06 -2.91 -13.41
C ASN A 147 -7.57 -3.45 -14.76
N SER A 148 -7.01 -2.62 -15.63
CA SER A 148 -6.33 -3.05 -16.85
C SER A 148 -4.84 -3.32 -16.62
N TYR A 149 -4.29 -2.82 -15.51
CA TYR A 149 -2.91 -3.08 -15.11
C TYR A 149 -2.76 -4.47 -14.49
N PRO A 150 -1.57 -5.09 -14.51
CA PRO A 150 -1.28 -6.27 -13.73
C PRO A 150 -1.48 -6.03 -12.24
N TYR A 151 -2.16 -6.95 -11.55
CA TYR A 151 -2.37 -6.83 -10.11
C TYR A 151 -2.48 -8.19 -9.41
N VAL A 152 -2.30 -8.15 -8.09
CA VAL A 152 -2.68 -9.22 -7.16
C VAL A 152 -3.72 -8.69 -6.18
N GLU A 153 -4.61 -9.56 -5.73
CA GLU A 153 -5.51 -9.29 -4.61
C GLU A 153 -4.84 -9.81 -3.34
N PHE A 154 -4.84 -9.02 -2.27
CA PHE A 154 -4.40 -9.46 -0.95
C PHE A 154 -5.59 -9.51 0.01
N THR A 155 -5.49 -10.40 0.99
CA THR A 155 -6.40 -10.45 2.12
C THR A 155 -5.58 -10.78 3.35
N PHE A 156 -5.83 -10.07 4.44
CA PHE A 156 -5.23 -10.41 5.72
C PHE A 156 -6.20 -10.15 6.86
N THR A 157 -6.00 -10.86 7.96
CA THR A 157 -6.72 -10.66 9.22
C THR A 157 -5.70 -10.28 10.28
N ALA A 158 -5.91 -9.11 10.88
CA ALA A 158 -5.12 -8.70 12.03
C ALA A 158 -5.60 -9.40 13.30
N ALA A 159 -4.70 -9.59 14.27
CA ALA A 159 -5.02 -10.18 15.57
C ALA A 159 -6.00 -9.33 16.38
N ASP A 160 -6.05 -8.02 16.12
CA ASP A 160 -7.02 -7.08 16.71
C ASP A 160 -7.52 -6.09 15.64
N ALA A 161 -8.83 -5.84 15.60
CA ALA A 161 -9.44 -4.87 14.69
C ALA A 161 -8.90 -3.45 14.85
N GLN A 162 -8.38 -3.12 16.03
CA GLN A 162 -7.73 -1.85 16.31
C GLN A 162 -6.42 -1.65 15.54
N TYR A 163 -5.73 -2.72 15.12
CA TYR A 163 -4.51 -2.62 14.31
C TYR A 163 -4.78 -2.16 12.88
N VAL A 164 -6.00 -2.36 12.37
CA VAL A 164 -6.40 -2.00 11.00
C VAL A 164 -7.48 -0.91 11.00
N ALA A 165 -7.60 -0.16 12.10
CA ALA A 165 -8.65 0.84 12.28
C ALA A 165 -8.61 1.91 11.16
N HIS A 166 -7.40 2.29 10.74
CA HIS A 166 -7.12 3.27 9.69
C HIS A 166 -7.23 2.73 8.26
N LEU A 167 -7.35 1.42 8.03
CA LEU A 167 -7.52 0.87 6.68
C LEU A 167 -8.98 1.00 6.20
N VAL A 168 -9.33 2.19 5.72
CA VAL A 168 -10.71 2.53 5.32
C VAL A 168 -10.99 2.07 3.87
N PRO A 169 -12.09 1.34 3.62
CA PRO A 169 -12.47 0.93 2.25
C PRO A 169 -12.67 2.10 1.30
N GLY A 170 -12.15 1.99 0.09
CA GLY A 170 -12.12 3.05 -0.92
C GLY A 170 -10.85 3.90 -0.88
N THR A 171 -10.00 3.71 0.13
CA THR A 171 -8.65 4.29 0.17
C THR A 171 -7.80 3.70 -0.95
N HIS A 172 -7.08 4.54 -1.68
CA HIS A 172 -6.06 4.08 -2.60
C HIS A 172 -4.96 5.10 -2.75
N TRP A 173 -3.74 4.62 -2.97
CA TRP A 173 -2.56 5.46 -3.11
C TRP A 173 -1.54 4.87 -4.07
N ALA A 174 -0.73 5.76 -4.63
CA ALA A 174 0.44 5.44 -5.41
C ALA A 174 1.72 5.47 -4.54
N THR A 175 2.71 4.68 -4.94
CA THR A 175 3.95 4.49 -4.18
C THR A 175 5.06 3.93 -5.06
N ALA A 176 6.31 4.08 -4.61
CA ALA A 176 7.47 3.41 -5.19
C ALA A 176 8.24 2.55 -4.17
N GLN A 177 7.74 2.41 -2.94
CA GLN A 177 8.51 1.92 -1.78
C GLN A 177 8.49 0.40 -1.56
N TYR A 178 8.12 -0.41 -2.55
CA TYR A 178 7.88 -1.86 -2.34
C TYR A 178 8.89 -2.76 -3.08
N LEU A 179 10.01 -2.20 -3.51
CA LEU A 179 11.14 -2.96 -4.01
C LEU A 179 12.44 -2.33 -3.49
N ASP A 180 13.13 -3.08 -2.63
CA ASP A 180 14.56 -2.89 -2.34
C ASP A 180 15.28 -4.23 -2.56
#